data_AF-A0A6C0FD01-F1
#
_entry.id   AF-A0A6C0FD01-F1
#
_cell.length_a   1.000
_cell.length_b   1.000
_cell.length_c   1.000
_cell.angle_alpha   90.00
_cell.angle_beta   90.00
_cell.angle_gamma   90.00
#
_symmetry.space_group_name_H-M   'P 1'
#
loop_
_entity.id
_entity.type
_entity.pdbx_description
1 polymer ?
#
loop_
_entity_poly.entity_id
_entity_poly.type
_entity_poly.pdbx_seq_one_letter_code
_entity_poly.pdbx_strand_id
1 'polypeptide(L)'
;MDTFDLSGGKIHHDQQEDIFYFRCPHCNELCQVPRNEIRCTIFRHAVFKDGMRFVPPHASQQECERWLKEGLVYGCAKPFKFTGDKVEICGYV
;
A
#
# COMPACT_ATOMS: atom_id res chain seq x y z
N MET A 1 -4.34 17.00 26.53
CA MET A 1 -5.17 15.78 26.47
C MET A 1 -5.92 15.90 25.16
N ASP A 2 -5.45 15.38 24.03
CA ASP A 2 -4.60 14.22 23.80
C ASP A 2 -3.60 14.49 22.68
N THR A 3 -2.35 14.08 22.89
CA THR A 3 -1.31 14.04 21.86
C THR A 3 -1.61 12.87 20.95
N PHE A 4 -2.29 13.11 19.82
CA PHE A 4 -2.49 12.09 18.80
C PHE A 4 -1.21 11.89 17.99
N ASP A 5 -0.68 10.68 18.15
CA ASP A 5 0.49 10.07 17.54
C ASP A 5 0.67 10.41 16.04
N LEU A 6 1.89 10.81 15.67
CA LEU A 6 2.30 11.23 14.33
C LEU A 6 2.74 10.06 13.42
N SER A 7 2.30 8.82 13.67
CA SER A 7 2.83 7.65 12.95
C SER A 7 1.82 6.79 12.14
N GLY A 8 0.54 7.17 12.04
CA GLY A 8 -0.44 6.45 11.22
C GLY A 8 -1.42 7.39 10.52
N GLY A 9 -1.28 7.57 9.20
CA GLY A 9 -2.23 8.38 8.43
C GLY A 9 -3.67 7.91 8.65
N LYS A 10 -4.61 8.85 8.84
CA LYS A 10 -6.03 8.57 9.09
C LYS A 10 -6.58 7.62 8.02
N ILE A 11 -7.02 6.44 8.44
CA ILE A 11 -7.72 5.47 7.60
C ILE A 11 -9.18 5.93 7.50
N HIS A 12 -9.70 5.99 6.28
CA HIS A 12 -11.09 6.27 5.99
C HIS A 12 -11.72 5.05 5.32
N HIS A 13 -12.84 4.56 5.84
CA HIS A 13 -13.60 3.47 5.25
C HIS A 13 -14.86 4.05 4.62
N ASP A 14 -14.96 3.95 3.30
CA ASP A 14 -16.20 4.17 2.58
C ASP A 14 -17.06 2.90 2.72
N GLN A 15 -18.14 3.00 3.50
CA GLN A 15 -19.03 1.86 3.77
C GLN A 15 -19.96 1.53 2.61
N GLN A 16 -20.19 2.47 1.68
CA GLN A 16 -21.06 2.24 0.53
C GLN A 16 -20.34 1.39 -0.52
N GLU A 17 -19.10 1.74 -0.83
CA GLU A 17 -18.28 1.02 -1.81
C GLU A 17 -17.44 -0.10 -1.18
N ASP A 18 -17.40 -0.16 0.16
CA ASP A 18 -16.59 -1.09 0.97
C ASP A 18 -15.08 -1.02 0.67
N ILE A 19 -14.58 0.22 0.66
CA ILE A 19 -13.20 0.55 0.29
C ILE A 19 -12.52 1.36 1.39
N PHE A 20 -11.28 1.01 1.70
CA PHE A 20 -10.41 1.77 2.60
C PHE A 20 -9.50 2.72 1.82
N TYR A 21 -9.36 3.93 2.35
CA TYR A 21 -8.45 4.96 1.89
C TYR A 21 -7.50 5.35 3.01
N PHE A 22 -6.21 5.38 2.71
CA PHE A 22 -5.18 5.80 3.65
C PHE A 22 -3.94 6.28 2.90
N ARG A 23 -3.00 6.89 3.62
CA ARG A 23 -1.72 7.33 3.05
C ARG A 23 -0.71 6.18 3.12
N CYS A 24 -0.03 5.92 2.02
CA CYS A 24 1.10 4.99 1.97
C CYS A 24 2.12 5.40 3.04
N PRO A 25 2.56 4.48 3.93
CA PRO A 25 3.44 4.83 5.04
C PRO A 25 4.87 5.15 4.58
N HIS A 26 5.19 4.93 3.29
CA HIS A 26 6.51 5.16 2.72
C HIS A 26 6.66 6.45 1.93
N CYS A 27 5.62 6.85 1.19
CA CYS A 27 5.69 7.99 0.28
C CYS A 27 4.53 8.97 0.46
N ASN A 28 3.63 8.72 1.42
CA ASN A 28 2.49 9.58 1.74
C ASN A 28 1.51 9.83 0.58
N GLU A 29 1.56 8.98 -0.45
CA GLU A 29 0.60 8.99 -1.55
C GLU A 29 -0.63 8.15 -1.20
N LEU A 30 -1.75 8.40 -1.88
CA LEU A 30 -3.02 7.74 -1.57
C LEU A 30 -2.99 6.24 -1.92
N CYS A 31 -3.44 5.41 -0.99
CA CYS A 31 -3.76 4.01 -1.22
C CYS A 31 -5.27 3.80 -1.16
N GLN A 32 -5.77 2.89 -2.00
CA GLN A 32 -7.15 2.43 -2.03
C GLN A 32 -7.14 0.90 -1.94
N VAL A 33 -7.83 0.32 -0.96
CA VAL A 33 -7.88 -1.12 -0.77
C VAL A 33 -9.34 -1.55 -0.55
N PRO A 34 -9.94 -2.28 -1.50
CA PRO A 34 -11.23 -2.93 -1.28
C PRO A 34 -11.16 -3.90 -0.10
N ARG A 35 -12.21 -3.95 0.74
CA ARG A 35 -12.25 -4.81 1.94
C ARG A 35 -11.99 -6.29 1.63
N ASN A 36 -12.46 -6.77 0.48
CA ASN A 36 -12.32 -8.15 0.01
C ASN A 36 -10.90 -8.51 -0.47
N GLU A 37 -10.02 -7.52 -0.68
CA GLU A 37 -8.60 -7.73 -1.01
C GLU A 37 -7.70 -7.83 0.23
N ILE A 38 -8.23 -7.55 1.43
CA ILE A 38 -7.53 -7.73 2.70
C ILE A 38 -7.51 -9.23 3.06
N ARG A 39 -6.67 -9.99 2.35
CA ARG A 39 -6.46 -11.43 2.54
C ARG A 39 -5.10 -11.75 3.13
N CYS A 40 -4.01 -11.50 2.38
CA CYS A 40 -2.65 -11.72 2.87
C CYS A 40 -2.11 -10.58 3.74
N THR A 41 -2.82 -9.45 3.80
CA THR A 41 -2.48 -8.22 4.53
C THR A 41 -1.19 -7.51 4.10
N ILE A 42 -0.39 -8.11 3.21
CA ILE A 42 0.83 -7.52 2.67
C ILE A 42 0.50 -6.86 1.33
N PHE A 43 0.83 -5.59 1.22
CA PHE A 43 0.60 -4.78 0.03
C PHE A 43 1.89 -4.09 -0.39
N ARG A 44 1.95 -3.69 -1.66
CA ARG A 44 2.97 -2.79 -2.19
C ARG A 44 2.27 -1.62 -2.84
N HIS A 45 2.70 -0.41 -2.54
CA HIS A 45 2.11 0.77 -3.17
C HIS A 45 2.69 0.91 -4.59
N ALA A 46 2.23 0.05 -5.51
CA ALA A 46 2.54 0.13 -6.92
C ALA A 46 1.54 -0.59 -7.84
N VAL A 47 1.36 -0.02 -9.04
CA VAL A 47 0.64 -0.62 -10.17
C VAL A 47 1.53 -0.56 -11.40
N PHE A 48 1.52 -1.61 -12.21
CA PHE A 48 2.21 -1.60 -13.50
C PHE A 48 1.55 -0.60 -14.44
N LYS A 49 2.35 0.20 -15.13
CA LYS A 49 1.88 1.13 -16.16
C LYS A 49 1.22 0.40 -17.32
N ASP A 50 1.71 -0.80 -17.61
CA ASP A 50 1.09 -1.70 -18.56
C ASP A 50 -0.10 -2.43 -17.91
N GLY A 51 -1.30 -2.17 -18.43
CA GLY A 51 -2.54 -2.81 -17.99
C GLY A 51 -3.06 -2.41 -16.61
N MET A 52 -2.41 -1.49 -15.88
CA MET A 52 -2.86 -0.96 -14.57
C MET A 52 -3.08 -2.03 -13.49
N ARG A 53 -2.42 -3.17 -13.63
CA ARG A 53 -2.46 -4.29 -12.67
C ARG A 53 -1.58 -4.01 -11.45
N PHE A 54 -2.06 -4.37 -10.26
CA PHE A 54 -1.26 -4.32 -9.03
C PHE A 54 -0.01 -5.20 -9.13
N VAL A 55 1.08 -4.75 -8.50
CA VAL A 55 2.29 -5.58 -8.40
C VAL A 55 2.08 -6.76 -7.44
N PRO A 56 2.79 -7.89 -7.60
CA PRO A 56 2.71 -9.01 -6.67
C PRO A 56 3.08 -8.57 -5.23
N PRO A 57 2.24 -8.86 -4.22
CA PRO A 57 2.52 -8.44 -2.84
C PRO A 57 3.81 -9.05 -2.28
N HIS A 58 4.15 -10.25 -2.75
CA HIS A 58 5.34 -11.02 -2.33
C HIS A 58 6.52 -10.91 -3.32
N ALA A 59 6.54 -9.90 -4.19
CA ALA A 59 7.69 -9.65 -5.05
C ALA A 59 8.97 -9.43 -4.25
N SER A 60 10.11 -9.83 -4.78
CA SER A 60 11.41 -9.60 -4.14
C SER A 60 11.79 -8.11 -4.13
N GLN A 61 12.75 -7.73 -3.29
CA GLN A 61 13.31 -6.38 -3.31
C GLN A 61 13.92 -6.03 -4.68
N GLN A 62 14.66 -6.98 -5.25
CA GLN A 62 15.31 -6.80 -6.55
C GLN A 62 14.31 -6.50 -7.67
N GLU A 63 13.17 -7.19 -7.69
CA GLU A 63 12.10 -6.92 -8.67
C GLU A 63 11.47 -5.54 -8.47
N CYS A 64 11.19 -5.16 -7.23
CA CYS A 64 10.60 -3.86 -6.91
C CYS A 64 11.53 -2.70 -7.31
N GLU A 65 12.81 -2.82 -7.00
CA GLU A 65 13.83 -1.84 -7.40
C GLU A 65 13.99 -1.77 -8.92
N ARG A 66 13.97 -2.93 -9.60
CA ARG A 66 14.00 -2.99 -11.06
C ARG A 66 12.82 -2.22 -11.67
N TRP A 67 11.59 -2.48 -11.22
CA TRP A 67 10.41 -1.81 -11.77
C TRP A 67 10.44 -0.29 -11.60
N LEU A 68 10.92 0.18 -10.45
CA LEU A 68 11.10 1.61 -10.20
C LEU A 68 12.17 2.21 -11.12
N LYS A 69 13.34 1.57 -11.20
CA LYS A 69 14.47 2.01 -12.02
C LYS A 69 14.13 2.07 -13.51
N GLU A 70 13.40 1.06 -14.00
CA GLU A 70 12.94 0.97 -15.39
C GLU A 70 11.67 1.80 -15.65
N GLY A 71 11.10 2.43 -14.62
CA GLY A 71 9.91 3.26 -14.74
C GLY A 71 8.65 2.49 -15.15
N LEU A 72 8.56 1.21 -14.78
CA LEU A 72 7.47 0.29 -15.18
C LEU A 72 6.22 0.39 -14.31
N VAL A 73 6.31 1.05 -13.15
CA VAL A 73 5.21 1.17 -12.18
C VAL A 73 4.93 2.63 -11.81
N TYR A 74 3.71 2.90 -11.37
CA TYR A 74 3.38 4.07 -10.54
C TYR A 74 3.50 3.69 -9.07
N GLY A 75 3.76 4.66 -8.19
CA GLY A 75 3.91 4.43 -6.74
C GLY A 75 5.36 4.14 -6.31
N CYS A 76 5.54 3.72 -5.06
CA CYS A 76 6.87 3.52 -4.46
C CYS A 76 7.32 2.05 -4.38
N ALA A 77 6.47 1.09 -4.74
CA ALA A 77 6.72 -0.37 -4.73
C ALA A 77 7.17 -0.99 -3.38
N LYS A 78 7.31 -0.18 -2.32
CA LYS A 78 7.73 -0.64 -1.00
C LYS A 78 6.59 -1.40 -0.28
N PRO A 79 6.93 -2.47 0.47
CA PRO A 79 5.95 -3.29 1.13
C PRO A 79 5.44 -2.64 2.42
N PHE A 80 4.16 -2.83 2.70
CA PHE A 80 3.54 -2.46 3.97
C PHE A 80 2.45 -3.47 4.32
N LYS A 81 2.09 -3.54 5.61
CA LYS A 81 0.95 -4.31 6.09
C LYS A 81 -0.27 -3.42 6.24
N PHE A 82 -1.44 -3.94 5.86
CA PHE A 82 -2.73 -3.32 6.12
C PHE A 82 -3.75 -4.38 6.58
N THR A 83 -4.36 -4.14 7.75
CA THR A 83 -5.31 -5.06 8.41
C THR A 83 -6.76 -4.58 8.39
N GLY A 84 -7.04 -3.41 7.79
CA GLY A 84 -8.35 -2.75 7.82
C GLY A 84 -8.40 -1.58 8.81
N ASP A 85 -7.66 -1.68 9.91
CA ASP A 85 -7.60 -0.70 11.00
C ASP A 85 -6.21 -0.13 11.25
N LYS A 86 -5.17 -0.74 10.67
CA LYS A 86 -3.78 -0.38 10.90
C LYS A 86 -2.95 -0.48 9.62
N VAL A 87 -2.04 0.47 9.43
CA VAL A 87 -1.08 0.52 8.30
C VAL A 87 0.34 0.58 8.88
N GLU A 88 1.21 -0.36 8.51
CA GLU A 88 2.57 -0.44 9.07
C GLU A 88 3.61 -0.78 8.01
N ILE A 89 4.78 -0.13 8.09
CA ILE A 89 5.93 -0.53 7.29
C ILE A 89 6.35 -1.95 7.67
N CYS A 90 6.65 -2.79 6.67
CA CYS A 90 7.27 -4.08 6.89
C CYS A 90 8.50 -4.27 5.98
N GLY A 91 9.28 -5.32 6.26
CA GLY A 91 10.36 -5.74 5.38
C GLY A 91 9.84 -6.40 4.10
N TYR A 92 10.76 -6.62 3.16
CA TYR A 92 10.53 -7.54 2.04
C TYR A 92 10.47 -8.97 2.60
N VAL A 93 9.55 -9.77 2.07
CA VAL A 93 9.43 -11.21 2.37
C VAL A 93 10.39 -11.98 1.48
#